data_AF-A0A9X2LGQ2-F1
#
_entry.id   AF-A0A9X2LGQ2-F1
#
_cell.length_a   1.000
_cell.length_b   1.000
_cell.length_c   1.000
_cell.angle_alpha   90.00
_cell.angle_beta   90.00
_cell.angle_gamma   90.00
#
_symmetry.space_group_name_H-M   'P 1'
#
loop_
_entity.id
_entity.type
_entity.pdbx_description
1 polymer ?
#
loop_
_entity_poly.entity_id
_entity_poly.type
_entity_poly.pdbx_seq_one_letter_code
_entity_poly.pdbx_strand_id
1 'polypeptide(L)'
;MADCVAPRRPGMRTALAIFAAVTVLALGGVWFSQAEDRSGTVADAPKTAAAQRAHPARDTPEAAPETPAPREMPGVRECGVGRPVVEPKIITLNCSNAGVVASDIKWDSFSADGADGSGVVLVSGAAGGGSPASFPARLRLYDVTKVDGMMAFTGIEVSYTGATPHAKAKEVYTIA
;
A
#
# COMPACT_ATOMS: atom_id res chain seq x y z
N MET A 1 63.74 10.61 -30.07
CA MET A 1 62.71 11.06 -31.03
C MET A 1 61.41 10.45 -30.51
N ALA A 2 60.74 11.15 -29.58
CA ALA A 2 59.46 11.86 -29.77
C ALA A 2 58.28 10.85 -29.87
N ASP A 3 57.21 10.85 -29.09
CA ASP A 3 56.63 11.82 -28.15
C ASP A 3 55.70 11.10 -27.15
N CYS A 4 55.66 11.57 -25.89
CA CYS A 4 54.62 11.24 -24.92
C CYS A 4 53.44 12.20 -25.14
N VAL A 5 52.27 11.70 -25.54
CA VAL A 5 51.04 12.49 -25.63
C VAL A 5 50.01 12.00 -24.62
N ALA A 6 49.92 12.72 -23.50
CA ALA A 6 48.74 12.71 -22.63
C ALA A 6 47.73 13.75 -23.15
N PRO A 7 46.47 13.38 -23.45
CA PRO A 7 45.42 14.36 -23.64
C PRO A 7 44.74 14.70 -22.31
N ARG A 8 45.06 15.92 -21.88
CA ARG A 8 44.38 16.81 -20.92
C ARG A 8 42.90 16.51 -20.67
N ARG A 9 42.53 16.42 -19.38
CA ARG A 9 41.16 16.58 -18.86
C ARG A 9 40.56 17.90 -19.36
N PRO A 10 39.46 17.91 -20.13
CA PRO A 10 38.73 19.13 -20.39
C PRO A 10 37.70 19.37 -19.27
N GLY A 11 37.92 20.45 -18.52
CA GLY A 11 36.85 21.39 -18.19
C GLY A 11 35.81 20.96 -17.18
N MET A 12 36.19 20.95 -15.90
CA MET A 12 35.30 20.99 -14.71
C MET A 12 34.52 22.32 -14.58
N ARG A 13 34.12 22.95 -15.71
CA ARG A 13 33.49 24.28 -15.77
C ARG A 13 32.20 24.34 -16.60
N THR A 14 31.76 23.22 -17.18
CA THR A 14 30.53 23.14 -18.00
C THR A 14 29.42 22.35 -17.31
N ALA A 15 29.49 22.13 -15.99
CA ALA A 15 28.52 21.34 -15.24
C ALA A 15 27.49 22.18 -14.46
N LEU A 16 27.57 23.53 -14.50
CA LEU A 16 26.78 24.40 -13.61
C LEU A 16 25.68 25.22 -14.31
N ALA A 17 25.57 25.19 -15.64
CA ALA A 17 24.58 25.98 -16.37
C ALA A 17 23.27 25.23 -16.69
N ILE A 18 23.24 23.90 -16.61
CA ILE A 18 22.03 23.10 -16.91
C ILE A 18 21.13 22.96 -15.67
N PHE A 19 21.66 23.16 -14.46
CA PHE A 19 20.94 22.97 -13.20
C PHE A 19 19.97 24.09 -12.80
N ALA A 20 19.91 25.22 -13.54
CA ALA A 20 19.03 26.35 -13.21
C ALA A 20 17.74 26.41 -14.05
N ALA A 21 17.64 25.67 -15.16
CA ALA A 21 16.48 25.75 -16.06
C ALA A 21 15.36 24.74 -15.75
N VAL A 22 15.63 23.69 -14.97
CA VAL A 22 14.63 22.63 -14.68
C VAL A 22 13.91 22.85 -13.34
N THR A 23 14.41 23.74 -12.48
CA THR A 23 13.84 24.03 -11.16
C THR A 23 12.71 25.08 -11.17
N VAL A 24 12.42 25.76 -12.28
CA VAL A 24 11.33 26.76 -12.37
C VAL A 24 10.00 26.18 -12.89
N LEU A 25 9.99 25.00 -13.51
CA LEU A 25 8.76 24.36 -14.01
C LEU A 25 8.04 23.46 -12.99
N ALA A 26 8.59 23.28 -11.79
CA ALA A 26 8.08 22.35 -10.78
C ALA A 26 7.22 22.99 -9.65
N LEU A 27 6.87 24.27 -9.73
CA LEU A 27 6.05 24.95 -8.70
C LEU A 27 4.79 25.66 -9.21
N GLY A 28 4.48 25.63 -10.51
CA GLY A 28 3.39 26.42 -11.12
C GLY A 28 2.17 25.65 -11.61
N GLY A 29 2.09 24.33 -11.40
CA GLY A 29 1.07 23.48 -12.05
C GLY A 29 -0.13 23.07 -11.19
N VAL A 30 -0.25 23.60 -9.98
CA VAL A 30 -1.33 23.23 -9.05
C VAL A 30 -2.14 24.49 -8.74
N TRP A 31 -3.40 24.46 -9.19
CA TRP A 31 -4.51 25.32 -8.80
C TRP A 31 -4.69 26.62 -9.58
N PHE A 32 -5.22 26.53 -10.80
CA PHE A 32 -6.10 27.55 -11.35
C PHE A 32 -7.18 26.89 -12.22
N SER A 33 -8.34 26.65 -11.62
CA SER A 33 -9.63 26.62 -12.32
C SER A 33 -10.65 27.19 -11.35
N GLN A 34 -10.69 28.54 -11.35
CA GLN A 34 -11.82 29.33 -10.87
C GLN A 34 -13.06 28.95 -11.70
N ALA A 35 -14.15 28.57 -11.05
CA ALA A 35 -15.24 29.47 -10.67
C ALA A 35 -15.94 30.09 -11.88
N GLU A 36 -16.95 29.38 -12.38
CA GLU A 36 -18.02 29.97 -13.18
C GLU A 36 -19.36 29.78 -12.46
N ASP A 37 -19.98 30.93 -12.22
CA ASP A 37 -21.40 31.23 -12.03
C ASP A 37 -22.19 30.69 -10.82
N ARG A 38 -22.22 31.54 -9.79
CA ARG A 38 -23.48 31.84 -9.08
C ARG A 38 -24.42 32.56 -10.05
N SER A 39 -25.55 31.94 -10.39
CA SER A 39 -26.83 32.64 -10.60
C SER A 39 -27.97 31.62 -10.73
N GLY A 40 -28.55 31.25 -9.59
CA GLY A 40 -29.83 30.54 -9.52
C GLY A 40 -30.68 31.24 -8.47
N THR A 41 -31.47 32.20 -8.94
CA THR A 41 -32.31 33.13 -8.18
C THR A 41 -33.22 32.43 -7.17
N VAL A 42 -33.21 32.93 -5.94
CA VAL A 42 -34.28 32.73 -4.96
C VAL A 42 -35.55 33.34 -5.54
N ALA A 43 -36.53 32.50 -5.87
CA ALA A 43 -37.90 32.94 -6.11
C ALA A 43 -38.71 32.66 -4.84
N ASP A 44 -39.00 33.73 -4.10
CA ASP A 44 -40.01 33.75 -3.05
C ASP A 44 -41.41 33.60 -3.68
N ALA A 45 -42.11 32.53 -3.28
CA ALA A 45 -43.56 32.27 -3.11
C ALA A 45 -44.61 32.87 -4.11
N PRO A 46 -45.72 32.14 -4.36
CA PRO A 46 -46.83 32.29 -3.42
C PRO A 46 -47.59 31.00 -3.05
N LYS A 47 -48.18 31.08 -1.87
CA LYS A 47 -49.07 30.15 -1.19
C LYS A 47 -50.44 30.05 -1.88
N THR A 48 -50.77 28.89 -2.43
CA THR A 48 -52.14 28.39 -2.67
C THR A 48 -52.11 26.86 -2.52
N ALA A 49 -52.46 26.32 -1.35
CA ALA A 49 -53.79 25.77 -1.05
C ALA A 49 -54.28 24.72 -2.09
N ALA A 50 -54.08 23.43 -1.80
CA ALA A 50 -55.14 22.45 -1.49
C ALA A 50 -54.79 21.00 -1.89
N ALA A 51 -54.87 20.13 -0.90
CA ALA A 51 -55.34 18.75 -0.98
C ALA A 51 -54.53 17.71 -1.79
N GLN A 52 -53.56 17.05 -1.13
CA GLN A 52 -53.41 15.60 -1.26
C GLN A 52 -53.34 14.94 0.12
N ARG A 53 -54.54 14.51 0.54
CA ARG A 53 -54.91 13.40 1.41
C ARG A 53 -53.91 12.93 2.46
N ALA A 54 -54.34 13.07 3.71
CA ALA A 54 -53.90 12.31 4.86
C ALA A 54 -53.78 10.80 4.52
N HIS A 55 -52.54 10.31 4.49
CA HIS A 55 -52.22 8.94 4.81
C HIS A 55 -51.85 8.93 6.31
N PRO A 56 -52.42 8.04 7.14
CA PRO A 56 -52.08 8.03 8.56
C PRO A 56 -50.58 7.73 8.69
N ALA A 57 -49.90 8.61 9.44
CA ALA A 57 -48.53 8.44 9.86
C ALA A 57 -48.41 7.09 10.56
N ARG A 58 -47.70 6.15 9.94
CA ARG A 58 -46.99 5.14 10.70
C ARG A 58 -45.79 5.87 11.29
N ASP A 59 -45.93 6.29 12.53
CA ASP A 59 -44.81 6.66 13.39
C ASP A 59 -43.93 5.42 13.59
N THR A 60 -43.11 5.12 12.59
CA THR A 60 -41.87 4.38 12.80
C THR A 60 -40.80 5.45 12.79
N PRO A 61 -40.06 5.66 13.90
CA PRO A 61 -38.85 6.46 13.83
C PRO A 61 -37.98 5.82 12.75
N GLU A 62 -37.84 6.49 11.61
CA GLU A 62 -36.88 6.09 10.59
C GLU A 62 -35.52 6.18 11.27
N ALA A 63 -35.00 5.01 11.66
CA ALA A 63 -33.68 4.90 12.25
C ALA A 63 -32.71 5.52 11.25
N ALA A 64 -32.13 6.66 11.62
CA ALA A 64 -31.06 7.26 10.85
C ALA A 64 -30.04 6.16 10.56
N PRO A 65 -29.60 5.98 9.30
CA PRO A 65 -28.64 4.94 8.98
C PRO A 65 -27.39 5.19 9.84
N GLU A 66 -27.16 4.31 10.81
CA GLU A 66 -25.94 4.31 11.61
C GLU A 66 -24.78 4.22 10.62
N THR A 67 -24.01 5.30 10.51
CA THR A 67 -22.80 5.29 9.69
C THR A 67 -21.89 4.21 10.27
N PRO A 68 -21.53 3.17 9.51
CA PRO A 68 -20.69 2.10 10.03
C PRO A 68 -19.42 2.70 10.61
N ALA A 69 -19.11 2.36 11.85
CA ALA A 69 -17.85 2.78 12.47
C ALA A 69 -16.67 2.35 11.56
N PRO A 70 -15.64 3.19 11.40
CA PRO A 70 -14.46 2.82 10.63
C PRO A 70 -13.89 1.49 11.16
N ARG A 71 -13.80 0.48 10.30
CA ARG A 71 -13.17 -0.80 10.67
C ARG A 71 -11.67 -0.58 10.82
N GLU A 72 -11.11 -1.00 11.96
CA GLU A 72 -9.66 -0.96 12.18
C GLU A 72 -8.96 -1.86 11.15
N MET A 73 -7.96 -1.31 10.46
CA MET A 73 -7.21 -2.05 9.44
C MET A 73 -6.13 -2.90 10.10
N PRO A 74 -6.12 -4.23 9.88
CA PRO A 74 -5.12 -5.11 10.47
C PRO A 74 -3.73 -4.82 9.89
N GLY A 75 -2.69 -4.84 10.72
CA GLY A 75 -1.31 -4.79 10.24
C GLY A 75 -0.64 -6.17 10.23
N VAL A 76 0.63 -6.22 9.89
CA VAL A 76 1.49 -7.38 10.11
C VAL A 76 2.44 -7.08 11.26
N ARG A 77 2.57 -8.01 12.20
CA ARG A 77 3.60 -7.94 13.24
C ARG A 77 4.81 -8.71 12.77
N GLU A 78 5.99 -8.14 12.95
CA GLU A 78 7.22 -8.81 12.60
C GLU A 78 7.52 -9.89 13.65
N CYS A 79 7.23 -11.15 13.31
CA CYS A 79 7.38 -12.30 14.20
C CYS A 79 6.71 -12.14 15.56
N GLY A 80 5.51 -11.56 15.57
CA GLY A 80 4.74 -11.30 16.78
C GLY A 80 5.31 -10.20 17.69
N VAL A 81 6.31 -9.44 17.24
CA VAL A 81 6.94 -8.36 18.02
C VAL A 81 6.49 -6.99 17.51
N GLY A 82 6.38 -6.04 18.44
CA GLY A 82 6.10 -4.64 18.13
C GLY A 82 4.64 -4.39 17.73
N ARG A 83 4.41 -3.22 17.12
CA ARG A 83 3.08 -2.81 16.65
C ARG A 83 2.83 -3.36 15.23
N PRO A 84 1.59 -3.77 14.90
CA PRO A 84 1.26 -4.15 13.54
C PRO A 84 1.50 -3.00 12.56
N VAL A 85 2.14 -3.30 11.42
CA VAL A 85 2.41 -2.34 10.34
C VAL A 85 1.46 -2.62 9.19
N VAL A 86 0.74 -1.59 8.74
CA VAL A 86 -0.11 -1.65 7.54
C VAL A 86 0.78 -1.54 6.31
N GLU A 87 0.52 -2.39 5.31
CA GLU A 87 1.28 -2.44 4.05
C GLU A 87 2.82 -2.54 4.22
N PRO A 88 3.33 -3.53 4.98
CA PRO A 88 4.77 -3.69 5.14
C PRO A 88 5.42 -4.08 3.80
N LYS A 89 6.67 -3.63 3.60
CA LYS A 89 7.46 -3.99 2.41
C LYS A 89 8.33 -5.24 2.59
N ILE A 90 8.48 -5.68 3.85
CA ILE A 90 9.30 -6.81 4.26
C ILE A 90 8.51 -7.54 5.36
N ILE A 91 8.47 -8.87 5.29
CA ILE A 91 7.86 -9.75 6.30
C ILE A 91 8.77 -10.96 6.48
N THR A 92 9.24 -11.24 7.69
CA THR A 92 9.88 -12.53 7.98
C THR A 92 8.82 -13.64 8.02
N LEU A 93 8.98 -14.64 7.15
CA LEU A 93 8.04 -15.74 7.00
C LEU A 93 8.35 -16.89 7.97
N ASN A 94 9.64 -17.13 8.25
CA ASN A 94 10.07 -18.14 9.22
C ASN A 94 10.68 -17.47 10.45
N CYS A 95 9.86 -17.30 11.49
CA CYS A 95 10.28 -16.63 12.71
C CYS A 95 11.21 -17.44 13.62
N SER A 96 11.38 -18.74 13.38
CA SER A 96 12.27 -19.57 14.20
C SER A 96 13.76 -19.27 13.98
N ASN A 97 14.12 -18.86 12.77
CA ASN A 97 15.51 -18.64 12.36
C ASN A 97 15.71 -17.46 11.40
N ALA A 98 14.64 -16.74 11.04
CA ALA A 98 14.64 -15.66 10.05
C ALA A 98 15.23 -16.04 8.68
N GLY A 99 15.26 -17.34 8.36
CA GLY A 99 15.89 -17.86 7.15
C GLY A 99 15.03 -17.75 5.89
N VAL A 100 13.78 -17.31 6.03
CA VAL A 100 12.85 -17.08 4.91
C VAL A 100 12.17 -15.74 5.12
N VAL A 101 12.33 -14.83 4.17
CA VAL A 101 11.84 -13.45 4.24
C VAL A 101 11.16 -13.08 2.92
N ALA A 102 9.96 -12.52 2.97
CA ALA A 102 9.37 -11.84 1.82
C ALA A 102 9.84 -10.38 1.80
N SER A 103 10.37 -9.92 0.68
CA SER A 103 10.86 -8.56 0.46
C SER A 103 10.27 -7.95 -0.81
N ASP A 104 10.53 -6.65 -0.97
CA ASP A 104 10.09 -5.86 -2.14
C ASP A 104 8.59 -5.98 -2.40
N ILE A 105 7.82 -6.10 -1.30
CA ILE A 105 6.39 -6.36 -1.36
C ILE A 105 5.67 -5.13 -1.90
N LYS A 106 4.81 -5.37 -2.89
CA LYS A 106 3.85 -4.43 -3.45
C LYS A 106 2.46 -5.00 -3.24
N TRP A 107 1.63 -4.27 -2.51
CA TRP A 107 0.24 -4.64 -2.26
C TRP A 107 -0.63 -4.17 -3.42
N ASP A 108 -1.39 -5.11 -3.97
CA ASP A 108 -2.42 -4.84 -4.97
C ASP A 108 -3.73 -4.45 -4.27
N SER A 109 -4.01 -5.09 -3.12
CA SER A 109 -5.15 -4.80 -2.25
C SER A 109 -4.73 -4.93 -0.79
N PHE A 110 -5.32 -4.11 0.07
CA PHE A 110 -5.11 -4.19 1.53
C PHE A 110 -6.41 -3.77 2.23
N SER A 111 -7.03 -4.69 2.95
CA SER A 111 -8.38 -4.50 3.53
C SER A 111 -8.49 -5.10 4.92
N ALA A 112 -9.64 -4.94 5.56
CA ALA A 112 -9.88 -5.47 6.90
C ALA A 112 -9.91 -7.00 6.97
N ASP A 113 -10.16 -7.69 5.84
CA ASP A 113 -10.37 -9.14 5.80
C ASP A 113 -9.20 -9.89 5.15
N GLY A 114 -8.28 -9.16 4.51
CA GLY A 114 -7.16 -9.72 3.78
C GLY A 114 -6.39 -8.68 2.97
N ALA A 115 -5.21 -9.08 2.51
CA ALA A 115 -4.40 -8.28 1.59
C ALA A 115 -3.75 -9.20 0.55
N ASP A 116 -3.75 -8.77 -0.71
CA ASP A 116 -3.09 -9.47 -1.80
C ASP A 116 -1.96 -8.62 -2.35
N GLY A 117 -0.83 -9.25 -2.67
CA GLY A 117 0.34 -8.55 -3.18
C GLY A 117 1.30 -9.45 -3.94
N SER A 118 2.42 -8.88 -4.32
CA SER A 118 3.53 -9.58 -4.96
C SER A 118 4.86 -9.12 -4.40
N GLY A 119 5.85 -9.98 -4.44
CA GLY A 119 7.19 -9.68 -3.92
C GLY A 119 8.19 -10.76 -4.28
N VAL A 120 9.30 -10.76 -3.56
CA VAL A 120 10.38 -11.75 -3.70
C VAL A 120 10.59 -12.44 -2.38
N VAL A 121 10.62 -13.77 -2.39
CA VAL A 121 10.99 -14.57 -1.22
C VAL A 121 12.47 -14.85 -1.27
N LEU A 122 13.17 -14.39 -0.23
CA LEU A 122 14.58 -14.64 0.01
C LEU A 122 14.70 -15.83 0.96
N VAL A 123 15.39 -16.87 0.52
CA VAL A 123 15.71 -18.04 1.32
C VAL A 123 17.20 -18.01 1.61
N SER A 124 17.55 -17.89 2.88
CA SER A 124 18.94 -18.03 3.33
C SER A 124 19.41 -19.46 3.07
N GLY A 125 20.66 -19.62 2.65
CA GLY A 125 21.28 -20.93 2.67
C GLY A 125 21.25 -21.49 4.09
N ALA A 126 20.84 -22.75 4.23
CA ALA A 126 20.88 -23.44 5.52
C ALA A 126 22.29 -23.39 6.13
N ALA A 127 22.40 -23.73 7.42
CA ALA A 127 23.65 -23.77 8.19
C ALA A 127 24.80 -24.63 7.58
N GLY A 128 24.59 -25.27 6.43
CA GLY A 128 25.58 -25.97 5.61
C GLY A 128 26.20 -25.17 4.45
N GLY A 129 26.01 -23.84 4.38
CA GLY A 129 26.76 -22.97 3.45
C GLY A 129 26.21 -22.87 2.03
N GLY A 130 24.91 -23.13 1.82
CA GLY A 130 24.26 -22.85 0.54
C GLY A 130 24.25 -21.34 0.23
N SER A 131 24.28 -20.97 -1.05
CA SER A 131 24.08 -19.57 -1.43
C SER A 131 22.62 -19.15 -1.18
N PRO A 132 22.36 -17.92 -0.72
CA PRO A 132 21.02 -17.36 -0.69
C PRO A 132 20.35 -17.42 -2.06
N ALA A 133 19.05 -17.66 -2.09
CA ALA A 133 18.26 -17.72 -3.31
C ALA A 133 17.01 -16.84 -3.22
N SER A 134 16.56 -16.35 -4.37
CA SER A 134 15.42 -15.42 -4.49
C SER A 134 14.35 -15.98 -5.42
N PHE A 135 13.08 -15.92 -5.00
CA PHE A 135 11.96 -16.51 -5.71
C PHE A 135 10.80 -15.53 -5.82
N PRO A 136 10.40 -15.10 -7.03
CA PRO A 136 9.22 -14.27 -7.21
C PRO A 136 7.95 -14.98 -6.74
N ALA A 137 7.07 -14.26 -6.03
CA ALA A 137 5.85 -14.83 -5.47
C ALA A 137 4.69 -13.84 -5.43
N ARG A 138 3.46 -14.38 -5.43
CA ARG A 138 2.24 -13.72 -4.99
C ARG A 138 2.04 -14.00 -3.50
N LEU A 139 1.55 -13.02 -2.77
CA LEU A 139 1.39 -13.05 -1.33
C LEU A 139 -0.08 -12.78 -1.01
N ARG A 140 -0.61 -13.51 -0.03
CA ARG A 140 -1.95 -13.25 0.52
C ARG A 140 -1.91 -13.30 2.04
N LEU A 141 -2.22 -12.18 2.68
CA LEU A 141 -2.42 -12.09 4.13
C LEU A 141 -3.85 -12.49 4.47
N TYR A 142 -3.99 -13.25 5.56
CA TYR A 142 -5.28 -13.73 6.06
C TYR A 142 -5.18 -14.03 7.58
N ASP A 143 -6.25 -14.59 8.15
CA ASP A 143 -6.39 -14.87 9.59
C ASP A 143 -6.19 -13.63 10.45
N VAL A 144 -7.22 -12.79 10.51
CA VAL A 144 -7.20 -11.55 11.30
C VAL A 144 -7.49 -11.86 12.76
N THR A 145 -6.54 -11.50 13.63
CA THR A 145 -6.64 -11.72 15.08
C THR A 145 -6.30 -10.44 15.83
N LYS A 146 -6.95 -10.23 16.98
CA LYS A 146 -6.60 -9.14 17.89
C LYS A 146 -5.44 -9.56 18.79
N VAL A 147 -4.29 -8.92 18.65
CA VAL A 147 -3.08 -9.19 19.45
C VAL A 147 -2.63 -7.90 20.14
N ASP A 148 -2.44 -7.94 21.45
CA ASP A 148 -2.10 -6.77 22.27
C ASP A 148 -3.04 -5.57 22.05
N GLY A 149 -4.33 -5.85 21.81
CA GLY A 149 -5.35 -4.84 21.61
C GLY A 149 -5.45 -4.27 20.18
N MET A 150 -4.57 -4.68 19.25
CA MET A 150 -4.53 -4.21 17.87
C MET A 150 -4.87 -5.35 16.90
N MET A 151 -5.49 -5.01 15.77
CA MET A 151 -5.79 -6.02 14.73
C MET A 151 -4.53 -6.37 13.93
N ALA A 152 -4.28 -7.66 13.72
CA ALA A 152 -3.14 -8.15 12.96
C ALA A 152 -3.49 -9.36 12.10
N PHE A 153 -2.87 -9.47 10.93
CA PHE A 153 -2.83 -10.71 10.15
C PHE A 153 -1.83 -11.68 10.78
N THR A 154 -2.26 -12.91 11.03
CA THR A 154 -1.41 -13.97 11.58
C THR A 154 -1.00 -15.01 10.53
N GLY A 155 -1.72 -15.08 9.41
CA GLY A 155 -1.47 -16.00 8.31
C GLY A 155 -0.95 -15.30 7.06
N ILE A 156 0.01 -15.92 6.39
CA ILE A 156 0.42 -15.55 5.04
C ILE A 156 0.56 -16.77 4.15
N GLU A 157 -0.03 -16.67 2.97
CA GLU A 157 0.10 -17.62 1.89
C GLU A 157 1.05 -17.06 0.84
N VAL A 158 1.99 -17.89 0.40
CA VAL A 158 3.01 -17.58 -0.60
C VAL A 158 2.81 -18.51 -1.78
N SER A 159 2.53 -17.95 -2.95
CA SER A 159 2.39 -18.69 -4.22
C SER A 159 3.50 -18.26 -5.17
N TYR A 160 4.46 -19.15 -5.43
CA TYR A 160 5.61 -18.87 -6.30
C TYR A 160 5.18 -18.84 -7.77
N THR A 161 5.67 -17.85 -8.52
CA THR A 161 5.28 -17.63 -9.93
C THR A 161 6.29 -18.20 -10.93
N GLY A 162 7.35 -18.86 -10.46
CA GLY A 162 8.41 -19.42 -11.29
C GLY A 162 9.15 -20.54 -10.58
N ALA A 163 10.48 -20.43 -10.53
CA ALA A 163 11.30 -21.35 -9.73
C ALA A 163 10.84 -21.37 -8.26
N THR A 164 11.01 -22.50 -7.60
CA THR A 164 10.55 -22.71 -6.22
C THR A 164 11.69 -23.22 -5.34
N PRO A 165 11.73 -22.88 -4.03
CA PRO A 165 12.81 -23.30 -3.16
C PRO A 165 12.88 -24.82 -2.95
N HIS A 166 11.73 -25.49 -2.90
CA HIS A 166 11.61 -26.90 -2.50
C HIS A 166 10.67 -27.71 -3.40
N ALA A 167 10.58 -27.37 -4.70
CA ALA A 167 9.59 -27.93 -5.63
C ALA A 167 8.13 -27.75 -5.19
N LYS A 168 7.87 -26.81 -4.27
CA LYS A 168 6.54 -26.45 -3.79
C LYS A 168 6.11 -25.15 -4.45
N ALA A 169 5.01 -25.20 -5.20
CA ALA A 169 4.43 -24.01 -5.82
C ALA A 169 3.80 -23.06 -4.80
N LYS A 170 3.44 -23.57 -3.62
CA LYS A 170 2.69 -22.84 -2.60
C LYS A 170 3.13 -23.23 -1.20
N GLU A 171 3.24 -22.25 -0.33
CA GLU A 171 3.59 -22.39 1.08
C GLU A 171 2.73 -21.49 1.95
N VAL A 172 2.56 -21.87 3.21
CA VAL A 172 1.74 -21.17 4.19
C VAL A 172 2.56 -20.99 5.46
N TYR A 173 2.53 -19.79 6.03
CA TYR A 173 3.30 -19.41 7.20
C TYR A 173 2.43 -18.72 8.24
N THR A 174 2.78 -18.91 9.51
CA THR A 174 2.26 -18.14 10.64
C THR A 174 3.29 -17.07 11.01
N ILE A 175 2.88 -15.80 11.05
CA ILE A 175 3.79 -14.64 11.15
C ILE A 175 3.61 -13.80 12.42
N ALA A 176 2.63 -14.14 13.27
CA ALA A 176 2.37 -13.44 14.52
C ALA A 176 1.87 -14.39 15.62
#